data_AF-X1H1S7-F1
#
_entry.id   AF-X1H1S7-F1
#
_cell.length_a   1.000
_cell.length_b   1.000
_cell.length_c   1.000
_cell.angle_alpha   90.00
_cell.angle_beta   90.00
_cell.angle_gamma   90.00
#
_symmetry.space_group_name_H-M   'P 1'
#
loop_
_entity.id
_entity.type
_entity.pdbx_description
1 polymer ?
#
loop_
_entity_poly.entity_id
_entity_poly.type
_entity_poly.pdbx_seq_one_letter_code
_entity_poly.pdbx_strand_id
1 'polypeptide(L)'
;LAEMQGSVLVVKEELIRDHPEVVEKLVKISQRATDWINQYPQEAAEIVARQLQEAGGSLFPVEITDMATKTEITPEVLLRSMSRLEYTTDIDPVVVQEAIDYVARLGYIKSSFKAEDILDLSFIKP
;
A
#
# COMPACT_ATOMS: atom_id res chain seq x y z
N LEU A 1 0.83 -13.02 14.27
CA LEU A 1 1.05 -12.56 12.89
C LEU A 1 -0.32 -12.37 12.24
N ALA A 2 -1.05 -11.34 12.64
CA ALA A 2 -2.29 -10.94 12.02
C ALA A 2 -2.35 -9.42 12.17
N GLU A 3 -2.55 -8.71 11.06
CA GLU A 3 -2.37 -7.25 10.87
C GLU A 3 -0.90 -6.85 10.67
N MET A 4 -0.41 -7.04 9.43
CA MET A 4 0.84 -6.44 8.96
C MET A 4 0.52 -5.38 7.92
N GLN A 5 1.24 -4.26 7.96
CA GLN A 5 1.11 -3.18 6.97
C GLN A 5 1.42 -3.70 5.56
N GLY A 6 0.40 -3.78 4.70
CA GLY A 6 0.52 -4.35 3.35
C GLY A 6 1.18 -3.42 2.33
N SER A 7 1.01 -2.11 2.51
CA SER A 7 1.63 -1.07 1.70
C SER A 7 1.80 0.20 2.53
N VAL A 8 2.87 0.95 2.29
CA VAL A 8 3.17 2.20 3.01
C VAL A 8 3.64 3.28 2.04
N LEU A 9 3.43 4.55 2.39
CA LEU A 9 4.01 5.69 1.68
C LEU A 9 5.42 5.96 2.24
N VAL A 10 6.44 5.90 1.38
CA VAL A 10 7.83 6.22 1.74
C VAL A 10 8.25 7.48 1.00
N VAL A 11 8.81 8.44 1.74
CA VAL A 11 9.40 9.66 1.19
C VAL A 11 10.85 9.79 1.64
N LYS A 12 11.68 10.47 0.86
CA LYS A 12 13.07 10.74 1.25
C LYS A 12 13.12 11.79 2.35
N GLU A 13 14.04 11.63 3.29
CA GLU A 13 14.30 12.60 4.36
C GLU A 13 14.57 14.02 3.82
N GLU A 14 15.31 14.14 2.71
CA GLU A 14 15.56 15.43 2.03
C GLU A 14 14.25 16.12 1.63
N LEU A 15 13.24 15.37 1.18
CA LEU A 15 11.95 15.95 0.79
C LEU A 15 11.16 16.41 2.03
N ILE A 16 11.24 15.68 3.14
CA ILE A 16 10.62 16.08 4.41
C ILE A 16 11.26 17.38 4.92
N ARG A 17 12.58 17.48 4.89
CA ARG A 17 13.33 18.63 5.41
C ARG A 17 13.18 19.86 4.52
N ASP A 18 13.32 19.69 3.21
CA ASP A 18 13.46 20.81 2.27
C ASP A 18 12.09 21.27 1.74
N HIS A 19 11.08 20.37 1.70
CA HIS A 19 9.73 20.62 1.16
C HIS A 19 8.62 19.93 1.97
N PRO A 20 8.49 20.18 3.29
CA PRO A 20 7.49 19.52 4.15
C PRO A 20 6.05 19.71 3.67
N GLU A 21 5.74 20.84 3.02
CA GLU A 21 4.42 21.12 2.46
C GLU A 21 4.03 20.21 1.30
N VAL A 22 5.02 19.67 0.57
CA VAL A 22 4.78 18.68 -0.49
C VAL A 22 4.45 17.33 0.14
N VAL A 23 5.18 16.93 1.18
CA VAL A 23 4.91 15.69 1.92
C VAL A 23 3.52 15.74 2.56
N GLU A 24 3.15 16.85 3.20
CA GLU A 24 1.83 17.05 3.78
C GLU A 24 0.71 16.91 2.72
N LYS A 25 0.90 17.48 1.53
CA LYS A 25 -0.06 17.34 0.42
C LYS A 25 -0.18 15.90 -0.06
N LEU A 26 0.93 15.16 -0.14
CA LEU A 26 0.92 13.75 -0.50
C LEU A 26 0.12 12.93 0.52
N VAL A 27 0.38 13.09 1.81
CA VAL A 27 -0.38 12.38 2.87
C VAL A 27 -1.86 12.72 2.79
N LYS A 28 -2.22 14.01 2.66
CA LYS A 28 -3.62 14.45 2.56
C LYS A 28 -4.33 13.89 1.33
N ILE A 29 -3.66 13.80 0.18
CA ILE A 29 -4.29 13.26 -1.03
C ILE A 29 -4.46 11.74 -0.92
N SER A 30 -3.48 11.04 -0.31
CA SER A 30 -3.57 9.61 -0.01
C SER A 30 -4.71 9.31 0.97
N GLN A 31 -4.91 10.13 2.00
CA GLN A 31 -6.05 10.02 2.90
C GLN A 31 -7.37 10.14 2.13
N ARG A 32 -7.53 11.21 1.34
CA ARG A 32 -8.76 11.45 0.58
C ARG A 32 -9.05 10.34 -0.42
N ALA A 33 -8.02 9.78 -1.06
CA ALA A 33 -8.18 8.65 -1.97
C ALA A 33 -8.60 7.38 -1.22
N THR A 34 -8.01 7.13 -0.06
CA THR A 34 -8.36 6.00 0.84
C THR A 34 -9.80 6.11 1.31
N ASP A 35 -10.22 7.28 1.80
CA ASP A 35 -11.59 7.56 2.22
C ASP A 35 -12.57 7.37 1.05
N TRP A 36 -12.19 7.81 -0.16
CA TRP A 36 -13.01 7.66 -1.36
C TRP A 36 -13.16 6.19 -1.76
N ILE A 37 -12.09 5.39 -1.74
CA ILE A 37 -12.16 3.94 -2.02
C ILE A 37 -13.11 3.24 -1.04
N ASN A 38 -13.06 3.61 0.24
CA ASN A 38 -13.96 3.06 1.26
C ASN A 38 -15.43 3.46 1.03
N GLN A 39 -15.70 4.67 0.54
CA GLN A 39 -17.05 5.15 0.24
C GLN A 39 -17.61 4.60 -1.09
N TYR A 40 -16.74 4.35 -2.07
CA TYR A 40 -17.09 4.03 -3.46
C TYR A 40 -16.37 2.75 -3.95
N PRO A 41 -16.51 1.60 -3.25
CA PRO A 41 -15.71 0.41 -3.55
C PRO A 41 -16.04 -0.22 -4.92
N GLN A 42 -17.27 -0.06 -5.42
CA GLN A 42 -17.67 -0.55 -6.73
C GLN A 42 -16.99 0.25 -7.84
N GLU A 43 -17.09 1.60 -7.80
CA GLU A 43 -16.40 2.44 -8.78
C GLU A 43 -14.88 2.28 -8.71
N ALA A 44 -14.32 2.11 -7.50
CA ALA A 44 -12.91 1.85 -7.32
C ALA A 44 -12.48 0.53 -8.00
N ALA A 45 -13.26 -0.54 -7.85
CA ALA A 45 -12.98 -1.83 -8.50
C ALA A 45 -13.06 -1.72 -10.04
N GLU A 46 -14.02 -0.97 -10.58
CA GLU A 46 -14.13 -0.70 -12.02
C GLU A 46 -12.90 0.06 -12.57
N ILE A 47 -12.45 1.09 -11.86
CA ILE A 47 -11.27 1.87 -12.24
C ILE A 47 -10.03 0.96 -12.27
N VAL A 48 -9.82 0.17 -11.21
CA VAL A 48 -8.66 -0.73 -11.13
C VAL A 48 -8.74 -1.83 -12.20
N ALA A 49 -9.92 -2.40 -12.47
CA ALA A 49 -10.11 -3.38 -13.53
C ALA A 49 -9.67 -2.82 -14.88
N ARG A 50 -10.17 -1.62 -15.23
CA ARG A 50 -9.81 -0.94 -16.47
C ARG A 50 -8.31 -0.68 -16.55
N GLN A 51 -7.69 -0.15 -15.50
CA GLN A 51 -6.25 0.14 -15.49
C GLN A 51 -5.38 -1.12 -15.62
N LEU A 52 -5.76 -2.22 -14.95
CA LEU A 52 -5.03 -3.49 -15.05
C LEU A 52 -5.22 -4.18 -16.40
N GLN A 53 -6.38 -4.03 -17.04
CA GLN A 53 -6.61 -4.52 -18.40
C GLN A 53 -5.78 -3.73 -19.41
N GLU A 54 -5.74 -2.40 -19.29
CA GLU A 54 -4.91 -1.52 -20.14
C GLU A 54 -3.41 -1.80 -19.95
N ALA A 55 -2.97 -1.98 -18.70
CA ALA A 55 -1.58 -2.27 -18.37
C ALA A 55 -1.19 -3.75 -18.57
N GLY A 56 -2.18 -4.65 -18.73
CA GLY A 56 -1.99 -6.08 -18.91
C GLY A 56 -1.21 -6.44 -20.19
N GLY A 57 -1.11 -5.52 -21.15
CA GLY A 57 -0.22 -5.65 -22.31
C GLY A 57 1.28 -5.42 -22.01
N SER A 58 1.65 -4.85 -20.85
CA SER A 58 3.05 -4.56 -20.50
C SER A 58 3.50 -5.05 -19.11
N LEU A 59 2.57 -5.43 -18.22
CA LEU A 59 2.88 -5.82 -16.84
C LEU A 59 2.99 -7.34 -16.64
N PHE A 60 2.46 -8.16 -17.54
CA PHE A 60 2.51 -9.62 -17.43
C PHE A 60 3.57 -10.18 -18.40
N PRO A 61 4.55 -10.97 -17.90
CA PRO A 61 5.46 -11.71 -18.77
C PRO A 61 4.68 -12.57 -19.77
N VAL A 62 5.17 -12.60 -21.01
CA VAL A 62 4.60 -13.31 -22.17
C VAL A 62 4.33 -14.80 -21.89
N GLU A 63 4.96 -15.40 -20.88
CA GLU A 63 4.77 -16.81 -20.50
C GLU A 63 3.45 -17.09 -19.76
N ILE A 64 2.73 -16.06 -19.29
CA ILE A 64 1.43 -16.24 -18.60
C ILE A 64 0.26 -16.23 -19.60
N THR A 65 0.45 -15.87 -20.87
CA THR A 65 -0.66 -15.78 -21.84
C THR A 65 -1.40 -17.10 -22.05
N ASP A 66 -0.71 -18.24 -21.92
CA ASP A 66 -1.34 -19.56 -22.09
C ASP A 66 -2.10 -20.05 -20.84
N MET A 67 -1.81 -19.47 -19.66
CA MET A 67 -2.49 -19.74 -18.39
C MET A 67 -3.53 -18.67 -18.03
N ALA A 68 -3.44 -17.47 -18.63
CA ALA A 68 -4.25 -16.28 -18.34
C ALA A 68 -5.70 -16.37 -18.87
N THR A 69 -6.05 -17.42 -19.62
CA THR A 69 -7.42 -17.63 -20.10
C THR A 69 -8.42 -18.00 -19.00
N LYS A 70 -8.01 -18.09 -17.72
CA LYS A 70 -8.88 -18.51 -16.61
C LYS A 70 -9.21 -17.49 -15.54
N THR A 71 -8.69 -16.27 -15.58
CA THR A 71 -9.15 -15.22 -14.66
C THR A 71 -9.22 -13.90 -15.40
N GLU A 72 -10.35 -13.62 -16.03
CA GLU A 72 -10.65 -12.25 -16.45
C GLU A 72 -10.54 -11.35 -15.22
N ILE A 73 -9.71 -10.31 -15.30
CA ILE A 73 -9.63 -9.26 -14.27
C ILE A 73 -10.89 -8.42 -14.43
N THR A 74 -12.00 -8.91 -13.86
CA THR A 74 -13.29 -8.22 -13.89
C THR A 74 -13.45 -7.34 -12.66
N PRO A 75 -14.29 -6.28 -12.73
CA PRO A 75 -14.64 -5.48 -11.56
C PRO A 75 -15.15 -6.32 -10.38
N GLU A 76 -15.90 -7.39 -10.62
CA GLU A 76 -16.46 -8.24 -9.56
C GLU A 76 -15.37 -9.05 -8.84
N VAL A 77 -14.38 -9.56 -9.58
CA VAL A 77 -13.24 -10.29 -8.98
C VAL A 77 -12.41 -9.34 -8.13
N LEU A 78 -12.17 -8.12 -8.61
CA LEU A 78 -11.44 -7.10 -7.86
C LEU A 78 -12.22 -6.64 -6.63
N LEU A 79 -13.51 -6.33 -6.76
CA LEU A 79 -14.35 -5.93 -5.63
C LEU A 79 -14.30 -6.95 -4.49
N ARG A 80 -14.42 -8.25 -4.83
CA ARG A 80 -14.28 -9.35 -3.84
C ARG A 80 -12.88 -9.43 -3.23
N SER A 81 -11.84 -9.01 -3.96
CA SER A 81 -10.49 -8.93 -3.41
C SER A 81 -10.31 -7.73 -2.49
N MET A 82 -10.80 -6.56 -2.92
CA MET A 82 -10.78 -5.32 -2.16
C MET A 82 -11.55 -5.45 -0.84
N SER A 83 -12.65 -6.20 -0.82
CA SER A 83 -13.43 -6.45 0.41
C SER A 83 -12.70 -7.27 1.49
N ARG A 84 -11.51 -7.81 1.18
CA ARG A 84 -10.64 -8.52 2.14
C ARG A 84 -9.48 -7.66 2.63
N LEU A 85 -9.38 -6.43 2.13
CA LEU A 85 -8.36 -5.48 2.50
C LEU A 85 -8.96 -4.42 3.41
N GLU A 86 -8.15 -3.98 4.36
CA GLU A 86 -8.42 -2.76 5.12
C GLU A 86 -7.67 -1.61 4.45
N TYR A 87 -8.40 -0.58 4.05
CA TYR A 87 -7.83 0.63 3.47
C TYR A 87 -7.76 1.70 4.56
N THR A 88 -6.59 1.83 5.15
CA THR A 88 -6.29 2.85 6.16
C THR A 88 -4.93 3.48 5.89
N THR A 89 -4.80 4.73 6.32
CA THR A 89 -3.54 5.48 6.41
C THR A 89 -2.94 5.41 7.81
N ASP A 90 -3.68 4.87 8.79
CA ASP A 90 -3.20 4.69 10.14
C ASP A 90 -2.08 3.66 10.17
N ILE A 91 -1.01 4.00 10.87
CA ILE A 91 0.16 3.15 11.04
C ILE A 91 0.29 2.86 12.53
N ASP A 92 0.32 1.57 12.89
CA ASP A 92 0.64 1.13 14.24
C ASP A 92 2.16 0.89 14.37
N PRO A 93 2.89 1.71 15.16
CA PRO A 93 4.32 1.52 15.37
C PRO A 93 4.68 0.18 16.02
N VAL A 94 3.77 -0.40 16.81
CA VAL A 94 4.01 -1.69 17.48
C VAL A 94 4.09 -2.81 16.44
N VAL A 95 3.14 -2.83 15.51
CA VAL A 95 3.14 -3.79 14.38
C VAL A 95 4.40 -3.65 13.53
N VAL A 96 4.82 -2.42 13.26
CA VAL A 96 6.05 -2.16 12.49
C VAL A 96 7.29 -2.65 13.25
N GLN A 97 7.35 -2.42 14.57
CA GLN A 97 8.44 -2.93 15.41
C GLN A 97 8.48 -4.46 15.41
N GLU A 98 7.33 -5.13 15.54
CA GLU A 98 7.24 -6.59 15.48
C GLU A 98 7.77 -7.13 14.15
N ALA A 99 7.48 -6.46 13.03
CA ALA A 99 7.99 -6.82 11.72
C ALA A 99 9.53 -6.66 11.65
N ILE A 100 10.07 -5.54 12.15
CA ILE A 100 11.53 -5.30 12.22
C ILE A 100 12.22 -6.38 13.05
N ASP A 101 11.70 -6.67 14.24
CA ASP A 101 12.24 -7.69 15.14
C ASP A 101 12.19 -9.08 14.51
N TYR A 102 11.09 -9.39 13.82
CA TYR A 102 10.90 -10.65 13.12
C TYR A 102 11.95 -10.86 12.03
N VAL A 103 12.16 -9.86 11.15
CA VAL A 103 13.14 -9.99 10.06
C VAL A 103 14.59 -9.95 10.55
N ALA A 104 14.87 -9.25 11.66
CA ALA A 104 16.17 -9.29 12.33
C ALA A 104 16.45 -10.68 12.90
N ARG A 105 15.48 -11.29 13.57
CA ARG A 105 15.60 -12.66 14.12
C ARG A 105 15.85 -13.70 13.03
N LEU A 106 15.29 -13.50 11.84
CA LEU A 106 15.54 -14.35 10.67
C LEU A 106 16.89 -14.08 9.99
N GLY A 107 17.61 -13.03 10.38
CA GLY A 107 18.92 -12.68 9.82
C GLY A 107 18.86 -11.92 8.49
N TYR A 108 17.70 -11.41 8.09
CA TYR A 108 17.57 -10.59 6.87
C TYR A 108 18.14 -9.18 7.05
N ILE A 109 18.19 -8.69 8.29
CA ILE A 109 18.87 -7.45 8.67
C ILE A 109 19.86 -7.72 9.80
N LYS A 110 20.92 -6.90 9.90
CA LYS A 110 22.04 -7.12 10.84
C LYS A 110 21.59 -7.16 12.31
N SER A 111 20.67 -6.28 12.67
CA SER A 111 20.11 -6.15 14.01
C SER A 111 18.73 -5.49 13.91
N SER A 112 17.91 -5.65 14.94
CA SER A 112 16.73 -4.81 15.11
C SER A 112 17.14 -3.35 15.34
N PHE A 113 16.20 -2.44 15.09
CA PHE A 113 16.27 -1.00 15.33
C PHE A 113 14.86 -0.51 15.70
N LYS A 114 14.73 0.76 16.09
CA LYS A 114 13.42 1.26 16.52
C LYS A 114 12.56 1.66 15.33
N ALA A 115 11.28 1.33 15.34
CA ALA A 115 10.34 1.75 14.30
C ALA A 115 10.28 3.28 14.13
N GLU A 116 10.43 4.03 15.23
CA GLU A 116 10.49 5.50 15.22
C GLU A 116 11.66 6.09 14.40
N ASP A 117 12.71 5.30 14.13
CA ASP A 117 13.84 5.74 13.31
C ASP A 117 13.46 5.84 11.81
N ILE A 118 12.35 5.22 11.39
CA ILE A 118 11.88 5.22 9.99
C ILE A 118 10.44 5.71 9.82
N LEU A 119 9.70 5.89 10.92
CA LEU A 119 8.32 6.35 10.91
C LEU A 119 8.23 7.83 11.30
N ASP A 120 7.70 8.66 10.39
CA ASP A 120 7.30 10.03 10.69
C ASP A 120 5.78 10.17 10.67
N LEU A 121 5.17 10.04 11.85
CA LEU A 121 3.71 10.16 12.03
C LEU A 121 3.23 11.60 12.20
N SER A 122 4.12 12.59 12.14
CA SER A 122 3.73 14.00 12.35
C SER A 122 2.80 14.52 11.26
N PHE A 123 2.83 13.91 10.07
CA PHE A 123 2.01 14.27 8.91
C PHE A 123 0.63 13.60 8.87
N ILE A 124 0.36 12.61 9.72
CA ILE A 124 -0.90 11.81 9.75
C ILE A 124 -1.84 12.29 10.87
N LYS A 125 -1.42 13.29 11.67
CA LYS A 125 -2.21 13.77 12.81
C LYS A 125 -3.60 14.31 12.38
N PRO A 126 -4.64 14.13 13.24
CA PRO A 126 -6.03 14.50 12.96
C PRO A 126 -6.25 16.00 12.78
#